data_AF-A0A8D8GMY2-F1
#
_entry.id   AF-A0A8D8GMY2-F1
#
_cell.length_a   1.000
_cell.length_b   1.000
_cell.length_c   1.000
_cell.angle_alpha   90.00
_cell.angle_beta   90.00
_cell.angle_gamma   90.00
#
_symmetry.space_group_name_H-M   'P 1'
#
loop_
_entity.id
_entity.type
_entity.pdbx_description
1 polymer ?
#
loop_
_entity_poly.entity_id
_entity_poly.type
_entity_poly.pdbx_seq_one_letter_code
_entity_poly.pdbx_strand_id
1 'polypeptide(L)'
;MPTRLEIVLSNSSDGIFYPGQELIGDVNAVLSKTCNVSRLRLTISGVGKTTWYEQYSGRGATTFKGKERYLYSELILFQPFNEKSMEIPAGTYSHGFACQLPDTLPASFEGKRGHIRYFLKATLERPWRQ
;
A
#
# COMPACT_ATOMS: atom_id res chain seq x y z
N MET A 1 -10.98 0.30 18.86
CA MET A 1 -10.18 0.59 17.67
C MET A 1 -8.87 -0.17 17.81
N PRO A 2 -8.28 -0.77 16.75
CA PRO A 2 -6.88 -1.14 16.81
C PRO A 2 -6.11 0.11 17.23
N THR A 3 -5.26 -0.03 18.24
CA THR A 3 -4.54 1.13 18.77
C THR A 3 -3.34 1.44 17.89
N ARG A 4 -2.84 0.43 17.16
CA ARG A 4 -1.71 0.55 16.25
C ARG A 4 -1.84 -0.47 15.11
N LEU A 5 -1.58 -0.03 13.88
CA LEU A 5 -1.44 -0.89 12.71
C LEU A 5 -0.24 -0.39 11.92
N GLU A 6 0.79 -1.21 11.78
CA GLU A 6 2.07 -0.81 11.24
C GLU A 6 2.63 -1.84 10.27
N ILE A 7 3.48 -1.35 9.36
CA ILE A 7 4.19 -2.16 8.38
C ILE A 7 5.68 -1.97 8.68
N VAL A 8 6.40 -3.07 8.84
CA VAL A 8 7.84 -3.07 9.08
C VAL A 8 8.50 -3.87 7.96
N LEU A 9 9.39 -3.24 7.20
CA LEU A 9 10.15 -3.90 6.14
C LEU A 9 11.49 -4.40 6.71
N SER A 10 11.89 -5.61 6.34
CA SER A 10 13.03 -6.31 6.97
C SER A 10 14.26 -6.46 6.10
N ASN A 11 14.12 -6.40 4.77
CA ASN A 11 15.21 -6.74 3.84
C ASN A 11 15.80 -5.53 3.10
N SER A 12 15.81 -4.35 3.73
CA SER A 12 16.55 -3.17 3.29
C SER A 12 17.11 -2.42 4.49
N SER A 13 18.41 -2.07 4.43
CA SER A 13 19.10 -1.37 5.52
C SER A 13 19.02 0.17 5.40
N ASP A 14 18.82 0.67 4.18
CA ASP A 14 18.71 2.09 3.84
C ASP A 14 17.28 2.50 3.43
N GLY A 15 16.35 1.54 3.38
CA GLY A 15 14.96 1.74 2.99
C GLY A 15 14.74 1.82 1.47
N ILE A 16 15.76 1.44 0.68
CA ILE A 16 15.69 1.39 -0.78
C ILE A 16 15.39 -0.04 -1.24
N PHE A 17 14.54 -0.17 -2.26
CA PHE A 17 14.17 -1.44 -2.88
C PHE A 17 14.29 -1.32 -4.40
N TYR A 18 14.76 -2.39 -5.04
CA TYR A 18 15.06 -2.40 -6.47
C TYR A 18 14.05 -3.25 -7.26
N PRO A 19 13.88 -2.98 -8.56
CA PRO A 19 13.13 -3.87 -9.45
C PRO A 19 13.67 -5.30 -9.37
N GLY A 20 12.79 -6.30 -9.40
CA GLY A 20 13.17 -7.72 -9.28
C GLY A 20 13.50 -8.19 -7.87
N GLN A 21 13.62 -7.29 -6.89
CA GLN A 21 13.87 -7.67 -5.50
C GLN A 21 12.60 -8.21 -4.84
N GLU A 22 12.76 -9.18 -3.94
CA GLU A 22 11.67 -9.55 -3.03
C GLU A 22 11.47 -8.45 -1.99
N LEU A 23 10.23 -8.10 -1.67
CA LEU A 23 9.86 -7.20 -0.59
C LEU A 23 9.38 -8.02 0.61
N ILE A 24 10.13 -8.00 1.70
CA ILE A 24 9.86 -8.83 2.89
C ILE A 24 9.56 -7.92 4.09
N GLY A 25 8.57 -8.29 4.88
CA GLY A 25 8.23 -7.56 6.10
C GLY A 25 7.09 -8.17 6.88
N ASP A 26 6.63 -7.41 7.86
CA ASP A 26 5.54 -7.78 8.76
C ASP A 26 4.49 -6.67 8.82
N VAL A 27 3.22 -7.07 8.92
CA VAL A 27 2.14 -6.19 9.34
C VAL A 27 1.80 -6.48 10.80
N ASN A 28 2.04 -5.49 11.65
CA ASN A 28 1.85 -5.56 13.10
C ASN A 28 0.54 -4.86 13.50
N ALA A 29 -0.37 -5.60 14.11
CA ALA A 29 -1.64 -5.09 14.62
C ALA A 29 -1.70 -5.21 16.15
N VAL A 30 -1.89 -4.08 16.84
CA VAL A 30 -2.12 -4.03 18.30
C VAL A 30 -3.58 -3.70 18.56
N LEU A 31 -4.31 -4.67 19.11
CA LEU A 31 -5.72 -4.58 19.46
C LEU A 31 -5.84 -4.33 20.96
N SER A 32 -6.34 -3.15 21.36
CA SER A 32 -6.54 -2.81 22.78
C SER A 32 -7.77 -3.46 23.41
N LYS A 33 -8.68 -3.97 22.59
CA LYS A 33 -9.92 -4.63 23.00
C LYS A 33 -10.26 -5.70 21.96
N THR A 34 -11.01 -6.70 22.40
CA THR A 34 -11.59 -7.70 21.52
C THR A 34 -12.43 -7.02 20.43
N CYS A 35 -12.29 -7.48 19.18
CA CYS A 35 -13.01 -6.94 18.04
C CYS A 35 -13.28 -7.96 16.94
N ASN A 36 -14.43 -7.83 16.29
CA ASN A 36 -14.69 -8.50 15.02
C ASN A 36 -13.83 -7.93 13.90
N VAL A 37 -13.14 -8.82 13.19
CA VAL A 37 -12.27 -8.56 12.03
C VAL A 37 -12.73 -9.43 10.87
N SER A 38 -12.97 -8.79 9.71
CA SER A 38 -13.31 -9.48 8.46
C SER A 38 -12.08 -9.86 7.68
N ARG A 39 -11.08 -8.98 7.62
CA ARG A 39 -9.89 -9.18 6.80
C ARG A 39 -8.74 -8.28 7.24
N LEU A 40 -7.52 -8.78 7.21
CA LEU A 40 -6.31 -7.96 7.15
C LEU A 40 -5.74 -8.07 5.74
N ARG A 41 -5.62 -6.93 5.06
CA ARG A 41 -5.07 -6.84 3.71
C ARG A 41 -3.87 -5.91 3.68
N LEU A 42 -2.83 -6.33 2.95
CA LEU A 42 -1.74 -5.48 2.53
C LEU A 42 -1.89 -5.14 1.04
N THR A 43 -1.87 -3.86 0.72
CA THR A 43 -1.84 -3.37 -0.66
C THR A 43 -0.47 -2.77 -0.95
N ILE A 44 0.13 -3.17 -2.06
CA ILE A 44 1.39 -2.62 -2.57
C ILE A 44 1.06 -1.91 -3.88
N SER A 45 1.45 -0.64 -4.01
CA SER A 45 1.04 0.20 -5.13
C SER A 45 2.18 1.11 -5.58
N GLY A 46 2.34 1.25 -6.89
CA GLY A 46 3.31 2.13 -7.54
C GLY A 46 2.64 2.90 -8.65
N VAL A 47 2.61 4.23 -8.57
CA VAL A 47 1.88 5.09 -9.50
C VAL A 47 2.73 6.29 -9.91
N GLY A 48 2.84 6.47 -11.23
CA GLY A 48 3.34 7.69 -11.86
C GLY A 48 2.20 8.66 -12.15
N LYS A 49 2.41 9.94 -11.86
CA LYS A 49 1.50 11.03 -12.25
C LYS A 49 2.30 12.18 -12.81
N THR A 50 1.84 12.72 -13.93
CA THR A 50 2.38 13.93 -14.54
C THR A 50 1.28 14.94 -14.78
N THR A 51 1.59 16.22 -14.62
CA THR A 51 0.71 17.34 -14.92
C THR A 51 1.57 18.54 -15.30
N TRP A 52 1.29 19.12 -16.46
CA TRP A 52 1.94 20.36 -16.89
C TRP A 52 0.97 21.24 -17.67
N TYR A 53 1.34 22.51 -17.79
CA TYR A 53 0.56 23.54 -18.44
C TYR A 53 1.36 24.10 -19.61
N GLU A 54 0.68 24.31 -20.74
CA GLU A 54 1.23 24.98 -21.91
C GLU A 54 0.31 26.10 -22.33
N GLN A 55 0.93 27.24 -22.67
CA GLN A 55 0.24 28.42 -23.18
C GLN A 55 0.82 28.73 -24.55
N TYR A 56 -0.08 28.93 -25.50
CA TYR A 56 0.26 29.18 -26.89
C TYR A 56 -0.12 30.62 -27.22
N SER A 57 0.76 31.39 -27.87
CA SER A 57 0.44 32.77 -28.25
C SER A 57 -0.80 32.81 -29.15
N GLY A 58 -1.83 33.57 -28.76
CA GLY A 58 -3.10 33.67 -29.49
C GLY A 58 -4.04 32.46 -29.33
N ARG A 59 -3.67 31.46 -28.53
CA ARG A 59 -4.55 30.37 -28.11
C ARG A 59 -4.60 30.31 -26.57
N GLY A 60 -5.68 29.75 -26.05
CA GLY A 60 -5.84 29.61 -24.60
C GLY A 60 -4.77 28.72 -23.95
N ALA A 61 -4.82 28.69 -22.63
CA ALA A 61 -4.11 27.77 -21.77
C ALA A 61 -4.62 26.32 -21.90
N THR A 62 -3.72 25.34 -21.98
CA THR A 62 -4.08 23.91 -21.88
C THR A 62 -3.30 23.23 -20.77
N THR A 63 -3.99 22.42 -19.97
CA THR A 63 -3.36 21.56 -18.96
C THR A 63 -3.36 20.11 -19.43
N PHE A 64 -2.18 19.51 -19.47
CA PHE A 64 -1.96 18.10 -19.77
C PHE A 64 -1.78 17.29 -18.50
N LYS A 65 -2.33 16.09 -18.47
CA LYS A 65 -2.25 15.17 -17.34
C LYS A 65 -1.98 13.76 -17.83
N GLY A 66 -1.18 13.01 -17.09
CA GLY A 66 -0.93 11.59 -17.31
C GLY A 66 -0.90 10.84 -15.99
N LYS A 67 -1.38 9.59 -16.01
CA LYS A 67 -1.34 8.69 -14.87
C LYS A 67 -1.06 7.29 -15.36
N GLU A 68 -0.10 6.64 -14.73
CA GLU A 68 0.29 5.27 -15.03
C GLU A 68 0.47 4.49 -13.73
N ARG A 69 0.06 3.22 -13.73
CA ARG A 69 0.19 2.33 -12.56
C ARG A 69 1.23 1.27 -12.91
N TYR A 70 2.40 1.37 -12.28
CA TYR A 70 3.54 0.47 -12.49
C TYR A 70 3.45 -0.80 -11.63
N LEU A 71 2.83 -0.68 -10.45
CA LEU A 71 2.71 -1.80 -9.50
C LEU A 71 1.33 -1.79 -8.85
N TYR A 72 0.74 -2.98 -8.73
CA TYR A 72 -0.40 -3.23 -7.88
C TYR A 72 -0.43 -4.69 -7.45
N SER A 73 -0.40 -4.92 -6.15
CA SER A 73 -0.58 -6.24 -5.56
C SER A 73 -1.41 -6.13 -4.28
N GLU A 74 -2.23 -7.15 -4.03
CA GLU A 74 -2.98 -7.29 -2.79
C GLU A 74 -2.68 -8.65 -2.17
N LEU A 75 -2.30 -8.64 -0.90
CA LEU A 75 -2.07 -9.83 -0.10
C LEU A 75 -3.10 -9.86 1.03
N ILE A 76 -3.80 -10.98 1.16
CA ILE A 76 -4.70 -11.24 2.28
C ILE A 76 -3.88 -11.93 3.38
N LEU A 77 -3.62 -11.21 4.46
CA LEU A 77 -2.78 -11.67 5.57
C LEU A 77 -3.59 -12.38 6.66
N PHE A 78 -4.88 -12.04 6.76
CA PHE A 78 -5.83 -12.71 7.63
C PHE A 78 -7.22 -12.63 7.01
N GLN A 79 -7.94 -13.75 7.00
CA GLN A 79 -9.36 -13.80 6.70
C GLN A 79 -9.97 -15.05 7.37
N PRO A 80 -11.13 -14.95 8.05
CA PRO A 80 -11.82 -16.10 8.62
C PRO A 80 -12.22 -17.13 7.55
N PHE A 81 -12.18 -18.42 7.91
CA PHE A 81 -12.63 -19.49 7.02
C PHE A 81 -14.15 -19.62 7.07
N ASN A 82 -14.82 -19.47 5.91
CA ASN A 82 -16.28 -19.56 5.75
C ASN A 82 -17.13 -18.59 6.60
N GLU A 83 -16.54 -17.65 7.32
CA GLU A 83 -17.23 -16.63 8.10
C GLU A 83 -17.01 -15.23 7.51
N LYS A 84 -17.93 -14.30 7.77
CA LYS A 84 -17.80 -12.89 7.35
C LYS A 84 -16.83 -12.10 8.23
N SER A 85 -16.67 -12.51 9.48
CA SER A 85 -15.77 -11.91 10.46
C SER A 85 -15.55 -12.88 11.62
N MET A 86 -14.38 -12.80 12.23
CA MET A 86 -14.04 -13.54 13.44
C MET A 86 -13.80 -12.55 14.57
N GLU A 87 -14.21 -12.92 15.78
CA GLU A 87 -13.88 -12.17 16.99
C GLU A 87 -12.43 -12.43 17.39
N ILE A 88 -11.61 -11.37 17.37
CA ILE A 88 -10.19 -11.43 17.70
C ILE A 88 -9.99 -10.77 19.07
N PRO A 89 -9.42 -11.47 20.06
CA PRO A 89 -9.11 -10.91 21.37
C PRO A 89 -8.20 -9.68 21.32
N ALA A 90 -8.16 -8.93 22.43
CA ALA A 90 -7.12 -7.94 22.63
C ALA A 90 -5.74 -8.64 22.62
N GLY A 91 -4.76 -8.03 21.96
CA GLY A 91 -3.45 -8.64 21.79
C GLY A 91 -2.60 -7.97 20.72
N THR A 92 -1.42 -8.54 20.49
CA THR A 92 -0.51 -8.15 19.41
C THR A 92 -0.42 -9.29 18.41
N TYR A 93 -0.61 -8.97 17.14
CA TYR A 93 -0.63 -9.91 16.03
C TYR A 93 0.37 -9.46 14.98
N SER A 94 1.27 -10.35 14.57
CA SER A 94 2.23 -10.11 13.47
C SER A 94 1.90 -11.03 12.31
N HIS A 95 1.81 -10.45 11.11
CA HIS A 95 1.60 -11.20 9.88
C HIS A 95 2.73 -10.90 8.90
N GLY A 96 3.63 -11.86 8.74
CA GLY A 96 4.72 -11.80 7.77
C GLY A 96 4.21 -11.84 6.33
N PHE A 97 4.91 -11.16 5.43
CA PHE A 97 4.66 -11.18 3.99
C PHE A 97 5.97 -11.16 3.20
N ALA A 98 5.91 -11.73 2.01
CA ALA A 98 6.93 -11.65 0.98
C ALA A 98 6.25 -11.39 -0.37
N CYS A 99 6.76 -10.44 -1.15
CA CYS A 99 6.20 -10.10 -2.45
C CYS A 99 7.31 -9.78 -3.45
N GLN A 100 7.34 -10.49 -4.58
CA GLN A 100 8.31 -10.23 -5.64
C GLN A 100 7.96 -8.93 -6.39
N LEU A 101 8.89 -7.98 -6.44
CA LEU A 101 8.73 -6.76 -7.21
C LEU A 101 9.00 -7.04 -8.70
N PRO A 102 8.21 -6.47 -9.63
CA PRO A 102 8.50 -6.58 -11.05
C PRO A 102 9.87 -6.00 -11.43
N ASP A 103 10.53 -6.58 -12.44
CA ASP A 103 11.80 -6.09 -12.98
C ASP A 103 11.66 -4.77 -13.76
N THR A 104 10.44 -4.40 -14.14
CA THR A 104 10.15 -3.25 -15.01
C THR A 104 9.83 -1.97 -14.24
N LEU A 105 9.99 -1.95 -12.92
CA LEU A 105 9.64 -0.78 -12.11
C LEU A 105 10.59 0.40 -12.39
N PRO A 106 10.06 1.60 -12.72
CA PRO A 106 10.88 2.79 -12.76
C PRO A 106 11.33 3.22 -11.36
N ALA A 107 12.39 4.02 -11.29
CA ALA A 107 12.81 4.63 -10.03
C ALA A 107 11.73 5.58 -9.46
N SER A 108 11.68 5.68 -8.13
CA SER A 108 10.90 6.73 -7.47
C SER A 108 11.42 8.11 -7.91
N PHE A 109 10.51 9.06 -8.09
CA PHE A 109 10.85 10.39 -8.61
C PHE A 109 9.93 11.46 -8.02
N GLU A 110 10.48 12.63 -7.72
CA GLU A 110 9.73 13.82 -7.33
C GLU A 110 10.21 15.01 -8.18
N GLY A 111 9.29 15.69 -8.86
CA GLY A 111 9.61 16.84 -9.68
C GLY A 111 8.45 17.80 -9.86
N LYS A 112 8.73 18.97 -10.44
CA LYS A 112 7.76 20.05 -10.60
C LYS A 112 6.51 19.65 -11.39
N ARG A 113 6.67 18.74 -12.36
CA ARG A 113 5.61 18.32 -13.29
C ARG A 113 5.03 16.96 -12.96
N GLY A 114 5.47 16.29 -11.89
CA GLY A 114 5.00 14.94 -11.61
C GLY A 114 5.86 14.18 -10.62
N HIS A 115 5.43 12.96 -10.32
CA HIS A 115 6.13 12.04 -9.42
C HIS A 115 5.87 10.59 -9.79
N ILE A 116 6.75 9.72 -9.30
CA ILE A 116 6.58 8.27 -9.25
C ILE A 116 6.70 7.88 -7.79
N ARG A 117 5.61 7.35 -7.20
CA ARG A 117 5.54 6.99 -5.78
C ARG A 117 5.12 5.55 -5.61
N TYR A 118 5.81 4.87 -4.71
CA TYR A 118 5.49 3.55 -4.22
C TYR A 118 5.03 3.64 -2.76
N PHE A 119 4.02 2.86 -2.40
CA PHE A 119 3.55 2.79 -1.02
C PHE A 119 2.98 1.42 -0.69
N LEU A 120 3.05 1.08 0.59
CA LEU A 120 2.36 -0.04 1.19
C LEU A 120 1.21 0.49 2.05
N LYS A 121 0.10 -0.23 2.05
CA LYS A 121 -1.07 0.10 2.88
C LYS A 121 -1.61 -1.16 3.54
N ALA A 122 -1.53 -1.22 4.86
CA ALA A 122 -2.23 -2.22 5.66
C ALA A 122 -3.65 -1.73 5.96
N THR A 123 -4.64 -2.59 5.75
CA THR A 123 -6.05 -2.29 5.99
C THR A 123 -6.64 -3.41 6.83
N LEU A 124 -7.07 -3.09 8.05
CA LEU A 124 -7.85 -3.97 8.92
C LEU A 124 -9.34 -3.69 8.71
N GLU A 125 -10.02 -4.57 7.99
CA GLU A 125 -11.43 -4.47 7.67
C GLU A 125 -12.27 -5.13 8.78
N ARG A 126 -13.35 -4.45 9.16
CA ARG A 126 -14.29 -4.90 10.19
C ARG A 126 -15.70 -4.89 9.59
N PRO A 127 -16.59 -5.79 10.02
CA PRO A 127 -17.97 -5.78 9.56
C PRO A 127 -18.63 -4.46 9.98
N TRP A 128 -19.43 -3.88 9.08
CA TRP A 128 -20.30 -2.75 9.41
C TRP A 128 -21.44 -3.27 10.31
N ARG A 129 -21.74 -2.54 11.40
CA ARG A 129 -22.78 -2.81 12.42
C ARG A 129 -23.44 -4.21 12.39
N GLN A 130 -23.15 -5.03 13.40
CA GLN A 130 -24.18 -5.80 14.09
C GLN A 130 -24.28 -5.29 15.52
#